data_AF-A0A4Q9Y046-F1
#
_entry.id   AF-A0A4Q9Y046-F1
#
_cell.length_a   1.000
_cell.length_b   1.000
_cell.length_c   1.000
_cell.angle_alpha   90.00
_cell.angle_beta   90.00
_cell.angle_gamma   90.00
#
_symmetry.space_group_name_H-M   'P 1'
#
loop_
_entity.id
_entity.type
_entity.pdbx_description
1 polymer ?
#
loop_
_entity_poly.entity_id
_entity_poly.type
_entity_poly.pdbx_seq_one_letter_code
_entity_poly.pdbx_strand_id
1 'polypeptide(L)'
;MVKESQNFLLENDLKEIDTRTNPATIQYKLYSAYVNLLLSHKYFQTNADIKELTNKLDFELKDYVFKSRTLLIARFMKKIQTLDSEQILLFLSVAKEIVQENGNGKISKRAVTKTSKKLSAIDKFGRS
;
A
#
# COMPACT_ATOMS: atom_id res chain seq x y z
N MET A 1 6.73 22.55 -1.44
CA MET A 1 7.36 22.41 -2.77
C MET A 1 7.95 21.03 -3.03
N VAL A 2 9.05 20.59 -2.38
CA VAL A 2 9.76 19.35 -2.81
C VAL A 2 8.90 18.07 -2.78
N LYS A 3 8.08 17.85 -1.75
CA LYS A 3 7.25 16.64 -1.62
C LYS A 3 6.15 16.51 -2.69
N GLU A 4 5.66 17.64 -3.19
CA GLU A 4 4.62 17.69 -4.22
C GLU A 4 5.18 17.29 -5.59
N SER A 5 6.40 17.77 -5.89
CA SER A 5 7.14 17.41 -7.10
C SER A 5 7.42 15.91 -7.19
N GLN A 6 7.75 15.27 -6.06
CA GLN A 6 8.02 13.82 -6.01
C GLN A 6 6.77 12.99 -6.28
N ASN A 7 5.61 13.41 -5.76
CA ASN A 7 4.35 12.72 -6.04
C ASN A 7 3.99 12.84 -7.51
N PHE A 8 4.09 14.04 -8.10
CA PHE A 8 3.84 14.28 -9.52
C PHE A 8 4.74 13.42 -10.42
N LEU A 9 6.03 13.33 -10.08
CA LEU A 9 6.98 12.48 -10.81
C LEU A 9 6.57 11.01 -10.76
N LEU A 10 6.19 10.50 -9.58
CA LEU A 10 5.67 9.13 -9.42
C LEU A 10 4.45 8.87 -10.33
N GLU A 11 3.51 9.82 -10.44
CA GLU A 11 2.33 9.61 -11.30
C GLU A 11 2.71 9.53 -12.78
N ASN A 12 3.65 10.36 -13.23
CA ASN A 12 4.14 10.33 -14.61
C ASN A 12 4.94 9.06 -14.89
N ASP A 13 5.87 8.70 -14.00
CA ASP A 13 6.66 7.47 -14.11
C ASP A 13 5.76 6.25 -14.25
N LEU A 14 4.72 6.14 -13.41
CA LEU A 14 3.77 5.03 -13.49
C LEU A 14 2.95 5.05 -14.79
N LYS A 15 2.51 6.22 -15.27
CA LYS A 15 1.76 6.34 -16.54
C LYS A 15 2.58 5.89 -17.75
N GLU A 16 3.86 6.19 -17.77
CA GLU A 16 4.78 5.84 -18.87
C GLU A 16 5.16 4.36 -18.93
N ILE A 17 4.89 3.57 -17.90
CA ILE A 17 5.16 2.14 -17.93
C ILE A 17 4.15 1.43 -18.83
N ASP A 18 4.63 1.02 -20.01
CA ASP A 18 3.95 0.11 -20.93
C ASP A 18 4.11 -1.35 -20.47
N THR A 19 2.98 -2.05 -20.35
CA THR A 19 2.89 -3.47 -19.96
C THR A 19 3.50 -4.41 -21.00
N ARG A 20 3.69 -3.97 -22.24
CA ARG A 20 4.33 -4.73 -23.32
C ARG A 20 5.86 -4.72 -23.26
N THR A 21 6.42 -3.91 -22.36
CA THR A 21 7.88 -3.83 -22.15
C THR A 21 8.40 -5.14 -21.53
N ASN A 22 9.70 -5.38 -21.67
CA ASN A 22 10.38 -6.46 -20.95
C ASN A 22 10.01 -6.44 -19.45
N PRO A 23 9.54 -7.57 -18.87
CA PRO A 23 9.16 -7.67 -17.47
C PRO A 23 10.25 -7.23 -16.48
N ALA A 24 11.52 -7.49 -16.78
CA ALA A 24 12.64 -7.07 -15.93
C ALA A 24 12.77 -5.54 -15.86
N THR A 25 12.48 -4.84 -16.96
CA THR A 25 12.44 -3.37 -16.98
C THR A 25 11.30 -2.84 -16.14
N ILE A 26 10.12 -3.47 -16.22
CA ILE A 26 8.96 -3.11 -15.39
C ILE A 26 9.30 -3.32 -13.92
N GLN A 27 9.87 -4.47 -13.58
CA GLN A 27 10.31 -4.80 -12.22
C GLN A 27 11.30 -3.77 -11.67
N TYR A 28 12.28 -3.34 -12.48
CA TYR A 28 13.23 -2.30 -12.07
C TYR A 28 12.53 -0.97 -11.75
N LYS A 29 11.57 -0.56 -12.59
CA LYS A 29 10.77 0.65 -12.35
C LYS A 29 9.87 0.51 -11.10
N LEU A 30 9.35 -0.69 -10.83
CA LEU A 30 8.54 -0.95 -9.64
C LEU A 30 9.30 -0.69 -8.34
N TYR A 31 10.63 -0.91 -8.27
CA TYR A 31 11.40 -0.57 -7.08
C TYR A 31 11.28 0.91 -6.74
N SER A 32 11.57 1.79 -7.70
CA SER A 32 11.47 3.24 -7.49
C SER A 32 10.03 3.65 -7.17
N ALA A 33 9.06 3.10 -7.92
CA ALA A 33 7.65 3.45 -7.76
C ALA A 33 7.15 3.10 -6.35
N TYR A 34 7.38 1.88 -5.87
CA TYR A 34 6.92 1.45 -4.56
C TYR A 34 7.66 2.12 -3.40
N VAL A 35 8.94 2.46 -3.54
CA VAL A 35 9.64 3.26 -2.52
C VAL A 35 8.96 4.62 -2.36
N ASN A 36 8.71 5.32 -3.47
CA ASN A 36 8.08 6.64 -3.43
C ASN A 36 6.62 6.57 -2.97
N LEU A 37 5.86 5.57 -3.44
CA LEU A 37 4.48 5.34 -3.04
C LEU A 37 4.38 5.10 -1.53
N LEU A 38 5.23 4.22 -1.00
CA LEU A 38 5.27 3.89 0.43
C LEU A 38 5.85 5.04 1.25
N LEU A 39 6.75 5.89 0.78
CA LEU A 39 7.22 7.03 1.59
C LEU A 39 6.22 8.20 1.63
N SER A 40 5.26 8.22 0.71
CA SER A 40 4.36 9.35 0.57
C SER A 40 3.18 9.31 1.55
N HIS A 41 3.14 10.34 2.38
CA HIS A 41 2.00 10.65 3.25
C HIS A 41 0.73 11.08 2.49
N LYS A 42 0.84 11.35 1.17
CA LYS A 42 -0.33 11.60 0.31
C LYS A 42 -1.16 10.32 0.14
N TYR A 43 -0.50 9.17 -0.03
CA TYR A 43 -1.15 7.89 -0.31
C TYR A 43 -1.36 7.06 0.96
N PHE A 44 -0.41 7.10 1.91
CA PHE A 44 -0.50 6.32 3.14
C PHE A 44 -0.11 7.16 4.35
N GLN A 45 -1.13 7.67 5.04
CA GLN A 45 -0.92 8.61 6.13
C GLN A 45 -0.34 7.91 7.37
N THR A 46 -0.76 6.67 7.59
CA THR A 46 -0.23 5.78 8.61
C THR A 46 0.31 4.49 8.00
N ASN A 47 1.13 3.75 8.74
CA ASN A 47 1.59 2.43 8.29
C ASN A 47 0.46 1.41 8.24
N ALA A 48 -0.61 1.60 9.03
CA ALA A 48 -1.75 0.70 9.04
C ALA A 48 -2.52 0.76 7.71
N ASP A 49 -2.56 1.92 7.06
CA ASP A 49 -3.23 2.12 5.77
C ASP A 49 -2.61 1.24 4.66
N ILE A 50 -1.33 0.87 4.80
CA ILE A 50 -0.62 0.00 3.86
C ILE A 50 -1.16 -1.45 3.89
N LYS A 51 -1.90 -1.83 4.94
CA LYS A 51 -2.56 -3.15 4.99
C LYS A 51 -3.52 -3.36 3.82
N GLU A 52 -4.23 -2.32 3.41
CA GLU A 52 -5.14 -2.42 2.26
C GLU A 52 -4.38 -2.70 0.96
N LEU A 53 -3.24 -2.03 0.75
CA LEU A 53 -2.33 -2.29 -0.37
C LEU A 53 -1.84 -3.74 -0.36
N THR A 54 -1.35 -4.23 0.79
CA THR A 54 -0.85 -5.60 0.87
C THR A 54 -1.94 -6.65 0.60
N ASN A 55 -3.19 -6.36 0.99
CA ASN A 55 -4.33 -7.23 0.70
C ASN A 55 -4.67 -7.23 -0.80
N LYS A 56 -4.66 -6.07 -1.47
CA LYS A 56 -4.87 -5.97 -2.93
C LYS A 56 -3.81 -6.74 -3.74
N LEU A 57 -2.62 -6.92 -3.18
CA LEU A 57 -1.48 -7.59 -3.83
C LEU A 57 -1.33 -9.07 -3.47
N ASP A 58 -2.24 -9.63 -2.67
CA ASP A 58 -2.09 -10.97 -2.07
C ASP A 58 -0.70 -11.15 -1.41
N PHE A 59 -0.27 -10.11 -0.69
CA PHE A 59 1.06 -10.03 -0.07
C PHE A 59 0.95 -9.92 1.44
N GLU A 60 0.70 -11.05 2.10
CA GLU A 60 0.52 -11.07 3.55
C GLU A 60 1.80 -10.70 4.32
N LEU A 61 1.65 -9.77 5.27
CA LEU A 61 2.70 -9.35 6.18
C LEU A 61 2.22 -9.48 7.62
N LYS A 62 3.13 -9.92 8.51
CA LYS A 62 2.84 -10.01 9.95
C LYS A 62 2.66 -8.62 10.56
N ASP A 63 1.84 -8.50 11.60
CA ASP A 63 1.50 -7.21 12.23
C ASP A 63 2.71 -6.37 12.66
N TYR A 64 3.79 -7.01 13.14
CA TYR A 64 4.99 -6.29 13.55
C TYR A 64 5.67 -5.53 12.39
N VAL A 65 5.45 -5.95 11.15
CA VAL A 65 6.05 -5.31 9.97
C VAL A 65 5.51 -3.89 9.80
N PHE A 66 4.22 -3.68 10.10
CA PHE A 66 3.56 -2.38 9.99
C PHE A 66 4.00 -1.38 11.08
N LYS A 67 4.85 -1.79 12.04
CA LYS A 67 5.40 -0.86 13.04
C LYS A 67 6.41 0.13 12.46
N SER A 68 7.01 -0.15 11.30
CA SER A 68 8.03 0.71 10.69
C SER A 68 7.86 0.82 9.17
N ARG A 69 7.86 2.06 8.65
CA ARG A 69 7.79 2.32 7.21
C ARG A 69 9.02 1.77 6.48
N THR A 70 10.20 1.88 7.08
CA THR A 70 11.45 1.32 6.53
C THR A 70 11.38 -0.20 6.42
N LEU A 71 10.80 -0.88 7.42
CA LEU A 71 10.63 -2.33 7.38
C LEU A 71 9.64 -2.75 6.30
N LEU A 72 8.53 -2.02 6.14
CA LEU A 72 7.60 -2.22 5.02
C LEU A 72 8.30 -2.08 3.67
N ILE A 73 9.05 -0.99 3.45
CA ILE A 73 9.80 -0.77 2.21
C ILE A 73 10.75 -1.94 1.94
N ALA A 74 11.55 -2.36 2.93
CA ALA A 74 12.47 -3.47 2.77
C ALA A 74 11.75 -4.78 2.37
N ARG A 75 10.56 -5.05 2.94
CA ARG A 75 9.75 -6.22 2.59
C ARG A 75 9.19 -6.12 1.17
N PHE A 76 8.71 -4.95 0.77
CA PHE A 76 8.27 -4.71 -0.62
C PHE A 76 9.41 -4.86 -1.61
N MET A 77 10.60 -4.31 -1.35
CA MET A 77 11.76 -4.49 -2.23
C MET A 77 12.11 -5.97 -2.40
N LYS A 78 12.11 -6.74 -1.29
CA LYS A 78 12.34 -8.18 -1.36
C LYS A 78 11.26 -8.93 -2.12
N LYS A 79 9.99 -8.55 -1.98
CA LYS A 79 8.88 -9.15 -2.73
C LYS A 79 8.95 -8.81 -4.21
N ILE A 80 9.25 -7.56 -4.57
CA ILE A 80 9.41 -7.12 -5.97
C ILE A 80 10.50 -7.93 -6.66
N GLN A 81 11.62 -8.21 -5.97
CA GLN A 81 12.73 -8.99 -6.50
C GLN A 81 12.33 -10.41 -6.95
N THR A 82 11.31 -11.01 -6.33
CA THR A 82 10.90 -12.40 -6.57
C THR A 82 9.58 -12.52 -7.32
N LEU A 83 9.06 -11.44 -7.91
CA LEU A 83 7.81 -11.48 -8.66
C LEU A 83 7.98 -12.24 -9.97
N ASP A 84 6.97 -13.02 -10.33
CA ASP A 84 6.80 -13.52 -11.69
C ASP A 84 6.18 -12.45 -12.61
N SER A 85 6.01 -12.77 -13.90
CA SER A 85 5.50 -11.81 -14.89
C SER A 85 4.06 -11.38 -14.63
N GLU A 86 3.20 -12.28 -14.13
CA GLU A 86 1.80 -11.96 -13.84
C GLU A 86 1.70 -11.06 -12.61
N GLN A 87 2.48 -11.38 -11.57
CA GLN A 87 2.57 -10.58 -10.36
C GLN A 87 3.18 -9.20 -10.62
N ILE A 88 4.14 -9.08 -11.54
CA ILE A 88 4.67 -7.77 -11.96
C ILE A 88 3.54 -6.88 -12.50
N LEU A 89 2.68 -7.44 -13.35
CA LEU A 89 1.55 -6.70 -13.92
C LEU A 89 0.50 -6.34 -12.85
N LEU A 90 0.23 -7.24 -11.90
CA LEU A 90 -0.64 -6.97 -10.75
C LEU A 90 -0.08 -5.83 -9.88
N PHE A 91 1.22 -5.87 -9.55
CA PHE A 91 1.88 -4.83 -8.77
C PHE A 91 1.83 -3.48 -9.47
N LEU A 92 1.99 -3.47 -10.80
CA LEU A 92 1.88 -2.27 -11.61
C LEU A 92 0.45 -1.73 -11.65
N SER A 93 -0.56 -2.58 -11.85
CA SER A 93 -1.95 -2.16 -11.94
C SER A 93 -2.44 -1.56 -10.62
N VAL A 94 -2.13 -2.20 -9.49
CA VAL A 94 -2.49 -1.71 -8.15
C VAL A 94 -1.79 -0.39 -7.83
N ALA A 95 -0.51 -0.23 -8.21
CA ALA A 95 0.18 1.04 -8.03
C ALA A 95 -0.47 2.18 -8.84
N LYS A 96 -0.84 1.91 -10.10
CA LYS A 96 -1.56 2.87 -10.95
C LYS A 96 -2.93 3.24 -10.35
N GLU A 97 -3.68 2.26 -9.85
CA GLU A 97 -4.98 2.47 -9.21
C GLU A 97 -4.88 3.41 -8.00
N ILE A 98 -3.94 3.16 -7.08
CA ILE A 98 -3.78 3.95 -5.86
C ILE A 98 -3.47 5.42 -6.17
N VAL A 99 -2.61 5.66 -7.16
CA VAL A 99 -2.26 7.01 -7.56
C VAL A 99 -3.45 7.72 -8.23
N GLN A 100 -4.24 7.01 -9.03
CA GLN A 100 -5.44 7.56 -9.68
C GLN A 100 -6.57 7.87 -8.70
N GLU A 101 -6.86 6.97 -7.75
CA GLU A 101 -7.91 7.16 -6.73
C GLU A 101 -7.65 8.39 -5.87
N ASN A 102 -6.39 8.60 -5.48
CA ASN A 102 -5.98 9.74 -4.67
C ASN A 102 -5.80 11.04 -5.47
N GLY A 103 -5.59 10.96 -6.79
CA GLY A 103 -5.58 12.12 -7.69
C GLY A 103 -6.98 12.73 -7.90
N ASN A 104 -8.02 11.92 -7.80
CA ASN A 104 -9.41 12.33 -8.07
C ASN A 104 -10.25 12.65 -6.81
N GLY A 105 -9.63 12.78 -5.63
CA GLY A 105 -10.31 13.21 -4.40
C GLY A 105 -11.37 12.24 -3.87
N LYS A 106 -11.46 11.01 -4.38
CA LYS A 106 -12.41 10.00 -3.93
C LYS A 106 -11.75 9.10 -2.90
N ILE A 107 -11.68 9.59 -1.67
CA ILE A 107 -11.49 8.73 -0.50
C ILE A 107 -12.76 7.87 -0.38
N SER A 108 -12.77 6.71 -1.04
CA SER A 108 -13.78 5.68 -0.78
C SER A 108 -13.55 5.15 0.62
N LYS A 109 -14.13 5.81 1.62
CA LYS A 109 -14.40 5.21 2.92
C LYS A 109 -15.41 4.07 2.71
N ARG A 110 -14.96 2.89 2.28
CA ARG A 110 -15.78 1.68 2.37
C ARG A 110 -15.83 1.23 3.83
N ALA A 111 -16.91 1.69 4.46
CA ALA A 111 -17.62 1.18 5.64
C ALA A 111 -16.83 0.27 6.62
N VAL A 112 -16.47 0.86 7.76
CA VAL A 112 -16.37 0.14 9.03
C VAL A 112 -17.79 -0.28 9.44
N THR A 113 -18.12 -1.57 9.34
CA THR A 113 -19.29 -2.14 10.04
C THR A 113 -19.03 -2.13 11.54
N LYS A 114 -19.47 -1.04 12.21
CA LYS A 114 -19.62 -1.00 13.66
C LYS A 114 -20.67 -2.03 14.09
N THR A 115 -20.24 -3.18 14.60
CA THR A 115 -21.09 -3.95 15.53
C THR A 115 -20.68 -3.55 16.94
N SER A 116 -21.36 -2.55 17.48
CA SER A 116 -21.28 -2.20 18.89
C SER A 116 -21.91 -3.33 19.72
N LYS A 117 -21.09 -4.16 20.37
CA LYS A 117 -21.56 -5.00 21.48
C LYS A 117 -21.06 -4.41 22.80
N LYS A 118 -21.94 -3.56 23.34
CA LYS A 118 -22.09 -3.12 24.74
C LYS A 118 -21.12 -3.80 25.74
N LEU A 119 -20.16 -3.04 26.27
CA LEU A 119 -19.49 -3.40 27.53
C LEU A 119 -20.52 -3.34 28.66
N SER A 120 -20.78 -4.46 29.34
CA SER A 120 -21.44 -4.48 30.65
C SER A 120 -20.36 -4.41 31.73
N ALA A 121 -20.30 -3.27 32.43
CA ALA A 121 -19.39 -3.00 33.54
C ALA A 121 -19.77 -3.76 34.83
N ILE A 122 -20.09 -5.06 34.77
CA ILE A 122 -20.62 -5.79 35.94
C ILE A 122 -20.10 -7.22 36.17
N ASP A 123 -19.19 -7.73 35.34
CA ASP A 123 -18.41 -8.94 35.64
C ASP A 123 -16.94 -8.51 35.77
N LYS A 124 -16.19 -8.71 36.86
CA LYS A 124 -16.11 -9.93 37.68
C LYS A 124 -15.26 -9.70 38.95
N PHE A 125 -15.44 -8.58 39.66
CA PHE A 125 -14.97 -8.42 41.06
C PHE A 125 -15.97 -9.03 42.05
N GLY A 126 -16.51 -10.21 41.73
CA GLY A 126 -17.47 -10.94 42.58
C GLY A 126 -16.84 -12.24 43.04
N ARG A 127 -16.30 -12.24 44.25
CA ARG A 127 -16.09 -13.45 45.05
C ARG A 127 -17.46 -13.92 45.53
N SER A 128 -17.83 -15.13 45.19
CA SER A 128 -18.76 -15.99 45.94
C SER A 128 -18.46 -17.43 45.53
#